data_AF-A0A399NAH9-F1
#
_entry.id   AF-A0A399NAH9-F1
#
_cell.length_a   1.000
_cell.length_b   1.000
_cell.length_c   1.000
_cell.angle_alpha   90.00
_cell.angle_beta   90.00
_cell.angle_gamma   90.00
#
_symmetry.space_group_name_H-M   'P 1'
#
loop_
_entity.id
_entity.type
_entity.pdbx_description
1 polymer ?
#
loop_
_entity_poly.entity_id
_entity_poly.type
_entity_poly.pdbx_seq_one_letter_code
_entity_poly.pdbx_strand_id
1 'polypeptide(L)'
;DGGPRMTASRREAHARLLRWYPAAWRRADGDVMLDTLEEHADAEGRAMPTRGDAWSLRAHGLLERVTPRAILVVAAAALVLAVALPAAALSSLFLESPVLLAMPWAAALLATLALIGLVGRSGVLRADSALAAAVLAVPSWILGAVAAAAWSIGFDEADAGESRSAFSSAFAALALAAWLL
;
A
#
# COMPACT_ATOMS: atom_id res chain seq x y z
N ASP A 1 -28.74 -25.58 25.68
CA ASP A 1 -27.32 -25.95 25.88
C ASP A 1 -26.35 -25.58 24.75
N GLY A 2 -26.42 -24.36 24.19
CA GLY A 2 -25.51 -23.91 23.13
C GLY A 2 -24.41 -22.90 23.55
N GLY A 3 -24.55 -22.27 24.73
CA GLY A 3 -23.74 -21.11 25.15
C GLY A 3 -22.21 -21.33 25.18
N PRO A 4 -21.68 -22.38 25.84
CA PRO A 4 -20.23 -22.55 26.01
C PRO A 4 -19.47 -22.86 24.72
N ARG A 5 -20.12 -23.53 23.76
CA ARG A 5 -19.51 -23.86 22.46
C ARG A 5 -19.48 -22.64 21.54
N MET A 6 -20.51 -21.81 21.60
CA MET A 6 -20.60 -20.60 20.81
C MET A 6 -19.54 -19.57 21.22
N THR A 7 -19.33 -19.37 22.53
CA THR A 7 -18.30 -18.46 23.05
C THR A 7 -16.89 -18.90 22.65
N ALA A 8 -16.55 -20.19 22.80
CA ALA A 8 -15.27 -20.75 22.38
C ALA A 8 -14.99 -20.52 20.88
N SER A 9 -15.98 -20.81 20.01
CA SER A 9 -15.84 -20.63 18.56
C SER A 9 -15.63 -19.16 18.15
N ARG A 10 -16.25 -18.23 18.88
CA ARG A 10 -16.16 -16.79 18.68
C ARG A 10 -14.82 -16.24 19.13
N ARG A 11 -14.36 -16.62 20.32
CA ARG A 11 -13.04 -16.24 20.82
C ARG A 11 -11.94 -16.67 19.88
N GLU A 12 -12.02 -17.90 19.37
CA GLU A 12 -11.09 -18.41 18.36
C GLU A 12 -11.13 -17.58 17.07
N ALA A 13 -12.31 -17.13 16.62
CA ALA A 13 -12.43 -16.29 15.44
C ALA A 13 -11.73 -14.93 15.62
N HIS A 14 -11.92 -14.26 16.76
CA HIS A 14 -11.18 -13.03 17.08
C HIS A 14 -9.67 -13.28 17.24
N ALA A 15 -9.27 -14.37 17.90
CA ALA A 15 -7.86 -14.73 18.08
C ALA A 15 -7.16 -14.98 16.73
N ARG A 16 -7.85 -15.54 15.73
CA ARG A 16 -7.33 -15.66 14.36
C ARG A 16 -7.11 -14.30 13.71
N LEU A 17 -7.98 -13.33 13.94
CA LEU A 17 -7.82 -11.96 13.41
C LEU A 17 -6.65 -11.23 14.06
N LEU A 18 -6.41 -11.44 15.36
CA LEU A 18 -5.26 -10.83 16.02
C LEU A 18 -3.91 -11.29 15.47
N ARG A 19 -3.82 -12.42 14.75
CA ARG A 19 -2.57 -12.88 14.10
C ARG A 19 -1.97 -11.85 13.13
N TRP A 20 -2.78 -10.93 12.61
CA TRP A 20 -2.32 -9.82 11.78
C TRP A 20 -1.45 -8.82 12.55
N TYR A 21 -1.61 -8.70 13.87
CA TYR A 21 -0.74 -7.87 14.73
C TYR A 21 0.64 -8.49 14.93
N PRO A 22 1.67 -7.70 15.29
CA PRO A 22 2.99 -8.22 15.67
C PRO A 22 2.93 -9.20 16.85
N ALA A 23 3.84 -10.17 16.90
CA ALA A 23 3.88 -11.15 18.00
C ALA A 23 4.25 -10.53 19.36
N ALA A 24 4.99 -9.42 19.38
CA ALA A 24 5.26 -8.67 20.60
C ALA A 24 3.98 -8.00 21.13
N TRP A 25 3.26 -7.29 20.26
CA TRP A 25 2.00 -6.64 20.58
C TRP A 25 0.97 -7.65 21.11
N ARG A 26 0.78 -8.78 20.41
CA ARG A 26 -0.17 -9.82 20.87
C ARG A 26 0.15 -10.39 22.25
N ARG A 27 1.42 -10.43 22.65
CA ARG A 27 1.80 -10.91 23.99
C ARG A 27 1.54 -9.88 25.09
N ALA A 28 1.59 -8.59 24.74
CA ALA A 28 1.35 -7.51 25.69
C ALA A 28 -0.14 -7.20 25.84
N ASP A 29 -0.85 -7.09 24.72
CA ASP A 29 -2.20 -6.51 24.66
C ASP A 29 -3.27 -7.49 24.14
N GLY A 30 -2.86 -8.67 23.65
CA GLY A 30 -3.75 -9.59 22.94
C GLY A 30 -4.91 -10.10 23.77
N ASP A 31 -4.67 -10.51 25.02
CA ASP A 31 -5.71 -11.03 25.90
C ASP A 31 -6.73 -9.94 26.27
N VAL A 32 -6.25 -8.74 26.62
CA VAL A 32 -7.12 -7.57 26.92
C VAL A 32 -7.97 -7.18 25.71
N MET A 33 -7.37 -7.17 24.51
CA MET A 33 -8.11 -6.90 23.28
C MET A 33 -9.15 -7.98 22.98
N LEU A 34 -8.84 -9.26 23.22
CA LEU A 34 -9.81 -10.35 23.04
C LEU A 34 -11.00 -10.19 23.97
N ASP A 35 -10.75 -9.91 25.25
CA ASP A 35 -11.80 -9.74 26.24
C ASP A 35 -12.70 -8.53 25.87
N THR A 36 -12.10 -7.43 25.39
CA THR A 36 -12.82 -6.26 24.89
C THR A 36 -13.70 -6.58 23.68
N LEU A 37 -13.17 -7.37 22.72
CA LEU A 37 -13.91 -7.79 21.53
C LEU A 37 -15.05 -8.76 21.87
N GLU A 38 -14.89 -9.59 22.90
CA GLU A 38 -15.94 -10.48 23.40
C GLU A 38 -17.05 -9.68 24.10
N GLU A 39 -16.69 -8.75 24.98
CA GLU A 39 -17.64 -7.86 25.65
C GLU A 39 -18.45 -7.05 24.63
N HIS A 40 -17.79 -6.50 23.62
CA HIS A 40 -18.45 -5.77 22.54
C HIS A 40 -19.39 -6.69 21.73
N ALA A 41 -18.97 -7.92 21.40
CA ALA A 41 -19.81 -8.87 20.70
C ALA A 41 -21.01 -9.34 21.54
N ASP A 42 -20.85 -9.50 22.85
CA ASP A 42 -21.94 -9.84 23.77
C ASP A 42 -22.95 -8.70 23.89
N ALA A 43 -22.47 -7.45 24.01
CA ALA A 43 -23.33 -6.27 24.04
C ALA A 43 -24.19 -6.14 22.78
N GLU A 44 -23.67 -6.55 21.62
CA GLU A 44 -24.39 -6.54 20.35
C GLU A 44 -25.10 -7.86 20.02
N GLY A 45 -25.06 -8.86 20.91
CA GLY A 45 -25.67 -10.17 20.68
C GLY A 45 -25.09 -10.94 19.48
N ARG A 46 -23.84 -10.64 19.09
CA ARG A 46 -23.18 -11.19 17.90
C ARG A 46 -22.45 -12.48 18.22
N ALA A 47 -22.75 -13.51 17.43
CA ALA A 47 -22.06 -14.78 17.49
C ALA A 47 -20.69 -14.77 16.79
N MET A 48 -20.46 -13.88 15.81
CA MET A 48 -19.24 -13.81 15.00
C MET A 48 -18.84 -12.36 14.67
N PRO A 49 -17.53 -12.07 14.48
CA PRO A 49 -17.08 -10.79 13.94
C PRO A 49 -17.66 -10.52 12.55
N THR A 50 -18.03 -9.27 12.30
CA THR A 50 -18.50 -8.85 10.97
C THR A 50 -17.33 -8.78 9.99
N ARG A 51 -17.65 -8.71 8.69
CA ARG A 51 -16.63 -8.46 7.66
C ARG A 51 -15.91 -7.12 7.88
N GLY A 52 -16.64 -6.10 8.34
CA GLY A 52 -16.10 -4.78 8.67
C GLY A 52 -15.10 -4.85 9.83
N ASP A 53 -15.47 -5.50 10.94
CA ASP A 53 -14.57 -5.67 12.10
C ASP A 53 -13.31 -6.44 11.70
N ALA A 54 -13.51 -7.50 10.92
CA ALA A 54 -12.41 -8.32 10.46
C ALA A 54 -11.46 -7.54 9.52
N TRP A 55 -11.97 -6.62 8.70
CA TRP A 55 -11.12 -5.75 7.88
C TRP A 55 -10.38 -4.71 8.74
N SER A 56 -11.10 -4.05 9.65
CA SER A 56 -10.54 -3.06 10.58
C SER A 56 -9.40 -3.63 11.42
N LEU A 57 -9.58 -4.82 12.00
CA LEU A 57 -8.54 -5.49 12.79
C LEU A 57 -7.32 -5.87 11.93
N ARG A 58 -7.52 -6.27 10.68
CA ARG A 58 -6.41 -6.56 9.75
C ARG A 58 -5.64 -5.29 9.40
N ALA A 59 -6.34 -4.21 9.08
CA ALA A 59 -5.73 -2.94 8.72
C ALA A 59 -4.92 -2.35 9.87
N HIS A 60 -5.49 -2.33 11.09
CA HIS A 60 -4.76 -1.90 12.29
C HIS A 60 -3.57 -2.82 12.59
N GLY A 61 -3.74 -4.13 12.51
CA GLY A 61 -2.64 -5.07 12.75
C GLY A 61 -1.48 -4.94 11.75
N LEU A 62 -1.78 -4.65 10.48
CA LEU A 62 -0.76 -4.34 9.46
C LEU A 62 -0.08 -3.00 9.72
N LEU A 63 -0.84 -1.95 10.06
CA LEU A 63 -0.30 -0.64 10.36
C LEU A 63 0.62 -0.68 11.59
N GLU A 64 0.32 -1.51 12.58
CA GLU A 64 1.17 -1.70 13.76
C GLU A 64 2.53 -2.33 13.41
N ARG A 65 2.63 -3.06 12.28
CA ARG A 65 3.91 -3.58 11.77
C ARG A 65 4.75 -2.52 11.06
N VAL A 66 4.13 -1.43 10.61
CA VAL A 66 4.84 -0.31 10.00
C VAL A 66 5.57 0.41 11.13
N THR A 67 6.86 0.17 11.30
CA THR A 67 7.66 0.84 12.33
C THR A 67 8.26 2.15 11.82
N PRO A 68 8.60 3.11 12.69
CA PRO A 68 9.32 4.32 12.28
C PRO A 68 10.62 4.01 11.53
N ARG A 69 11.32 2.95 11.93
CA ARG A 69 12.53 2.48 11.24
C ARG A 69 12.22 1.98 9.83
N ALA A 70 11.15 1.20 9.65
CA ALA A 70 10.74 0.74 8.33
C ALA A 70 10.37 1.92 7.41
N ILE A 71 9.61 2.89 7.92
CA ILE A 71 9.28 4.13 7.18
C ILE A 71 10.55 4.85 6.75
N LEU A 72 11.50 5.04 7.68
CA LEU A 72 12.77 5.71 7.38
C LEU A 72 13.58 4.97 6.31
N VAL A 73 13.66 3.65 6.39
CA VAL A 73 14.37 2.83 5.39
C VAL A 73 13.72 2.96 4.01
N VAL A 74 12.38 2.87 3.94
CA VAL A 74 11.64 3.01 2.68
C VAL A 74 11.80 4.42 2.11
N ALA A 75 11.72 5.46 2.95
CA ALA A 75 11.92 6.86 2.54
C ALA A 75 13.36 7.12 2.05
N ALA A 76 14.36 6.57 2.75
CA ALA A 76 15.76 6.68 2.34
C ALA A 76 16.01 5.96 1.00
N ALA A 77 15.44 4.77 0.80
CA ALA A 77 15.51 4.07 -0.47
C ALA A 77 14.85 4.87 -1.60
N ALA A 78 13.67 5.46 -1.35
CA ALA A 78 13.00 6.34 -2.30
C ALA A 78 13.88 7.54 -2.70
N LEU A 79 14.52 8.19 -1.71
CA LEU A 79 15.43 9.31 -1.94
C LEU A 79 16.65 8.90 -2.77
N VAL A 80 17.27 7.76 -2.45
CA VAL A 80 18.41 7.24 -3.22
C VAL A 80 18.01 6.99 -4.68
N LEU A 81 16.87 6.35 -4.92
CA LEU A 81 16.38 6.11 -6.28
C LEU A 81 16.06 7.42 -7.03
N ALA A 82 15.47 8.40 -6.35
CA ALA A 82 15.11 9.69 -6.92
C ALA A 82 16.34 10.52 -7.35
N VAL A 83 17.45 10.42 -6.60
CA VAL A 83 18.69 11.15 -6.89
C VAL A 83 19.60 10.39 -7.85
N ALA A 84 19.54 9.05 -7.84
CA ALA A 84 20.41 8.21 -8.67
C ALA A 84 20.22 8.45 -10.17
N LEU A 85 18.98 8.62 -10.66
CA LEU A 85 18.74 8.82 -12.09
C LEU A 85 19.28 10.16 -12.61
N PRO A 86 18.99 11.33 -11.98
CA PRO A 86 19.63 12.59 -12.37
C PRO A 86 21.16 12.52 -12.34
N ALA A 87 21.75 11.85 -11.34
CA ALA A 87 23.19 11.67 -11.25
C ALA A 87 23.76 10.78 -12.38
N ALA A 88 23.05 9.72 -12.77
CA ALA A 88 23.42 8.86 -13.89
C ALA A 88 23.31 9.60 -15.24
N ALA A 89 22.25 10.38 -15.44
CA ALA A 89 22.06 11.19 -16.63
C ALA A 89 23.18 12.24 -16.82
N LEU A 90 23.64 12.87 -15.74
CA LEU A 90 24.75 13.83 -15.76
C LEU A 90 26.11 13.19 -16.05
N SER A 91 26.26 11.88 -15.87
CA SER A 91 27.52 11.16 -16.06
C SER A 91 27.61 10.40 -17.39
N SER A 92 26.66 10.60 -18.31
CA SER A 92 26.53 9.86 -19.59
C SER A 92 26.46 8.33 -19.44
N LEU A 93 26.24 7.86 -18.21
CA LEU A 93 26.07 6.45 -17.87
C LEU A 93 24.62 6.05 -18.14
N PHE A 94 24.44 5.29 -19.22
CA PHE A 94 23.28 4.42 -19.48
C PHE A 94 21.90 5.10 -19.54
N LEU A 95 21.64 5.93 -20.54
CA LEU A 95 20.29 6.46 -20.79
C LEU A 95 19.30 5.42 -21.37
N GLU A 96 19.76 4.24 -21.81
CA GLU A 96 18.91 3.23 -22.47
C GLU A 96 18.53 2.02 -21.59
N SER A 97 18.95 2.00 -20.32
CA SER A 97 18.60 0.87 -19.44
C SER A 97 17.13 0.93 -19.00
N PRO A 98 16.32 -0.10 -19.25
CA PRO A 98 14.91 -0.13 -18.81
C PRO A 98 14.79 -0.08 -17.28
N VAL A 99 15.81 -0.55 -16.56
CA VAL A 99 15.88 -0.44 -15.10
C VAL A 99 15.98 1.02 -14.67
N LEU A 100 16.85 1.80 -15.31
CA LEU A 100 17.06 3.21 -14.99
C LEU A 100 15.81 4.04 -15.33
N LEU A 101 15.11 3.70 -16.43
CA LEU A 101 13.84 4.34 -16.79
C LEU A 101 12.70 4.05 -15.80
N ALA A 102 12.71 2.88 -15.13
CA ALA A 102 11.73 2.54 -14.10
C ALA A 102 12.02 3.17 -12.72
N MET A 103 13.26 3.61 -12.46
CA MET A 103 13.66 4.10 -11.14
C MET A 103 12.84 5.27 -10.60
N PRO A 104 12.47 6.31 -11.38
CA PRO A 104 11.67 7.44 -10.86
C PRO A 104 10.31 7.00 -10.36
N TRP A 105 9.68 6.05 -11.07
CA TRP A 105 8.38 5.50 -10.71
C TRP A 105 8.46 4.64 -9.46
N ALA A 106 9.51 3.82 -9.33
CA ALA A 106 9.79 3.08 -8.11
C ALA A 106 10.06 4.03 -6.93
N ALA A 107 10.85 5.09 -7.14
CA ALA A 107 11.12 6.11 -6.13
C ALA A 107 9.83 6.77 -5.64
N ALA A 108 8.95 7.17 -6.55
CA ALA A 108 7.69 7.84 -6.24
C ALA A 108 6.71 6.92 -5.51
N LEU A 109 6.62 5.64 -5.90
CA LEU A 109 5.86 4.63 -5.18
C LEU A 109 6.37 4.44 -3.75
N LEU A 110 7.67 4.25 -3.57
CA LEU A 110 8.25 4.08 -2.23
C LEU A 110 8.05 5.33 -1.37
N ALA A 111 8.22 6.53 -1.93
CA ALA A 111 7.96 7.78 -1.22
C ALA A 111 6.49 7.88 -0.77
N THR A 112 5.56 7.49 -1.64
CA THR A 112 4.12 7.48 -1.34
C THR A 112 3.79 6.47 -0.24
N LEU A 113 4.35 5.24 -0.30
CA LEU A 113 4.15 4.24 0.74
C LEU A 113 4.75 4.67 2.09
N ALA A 114 5.92 5.31 2.08
CA ALA A 114 6.51 5.87 3.29
C ALA A 114 5.63 6.98 3.89
N LEU A 115 5.10 7.88 3.06
CA LEU A 115 4.20 8.94 3.48
C LEU A 115 2.89 8.38 4.06
N ILE A 116 2.27 7.41 3.38
CA ILE A 116 1.05 6.74 3.88
C ILE A 116 1.33 6.06 5.22
N GLY A 117 2.47 5.37 5.35
CA GLY A 117 2.90 4.77 6.61
C GLY A 117 3.07 5.80 7.72
N LEU A 118 3.70 6.94 7.42
CA LEU A 118 3.91 8.04 8.38
C LEU A 118 2.58 8.66 8.84
N VAL A 119 1.72 9.03 7.90
CA VAL A 119 0.42 9.67 8.16
C VAL A 119 -0.56 8.70 8.84
N GLY A 120 -0.53 7.42 8.44
CA GLY A 120 -1.31 6.37 9.09
C GLY A 120 -0.91 6.20 10.55
N ARG A 121 0.39 6.18 10.85
CA ARG A 121 0.89 6.09 12.23
C ARG A 121 0.63 7.33 13.08
N SER A 122 0.58 8.52 12.49
CA SER A 122 0.28 9.76 13.22
C SER A 122 -1.19 9.86 13.64
N GLY A 123 -2.04 8.90 13.26
CA GLY A 123 -3.47 8.89 13.57
C GLY A 123 -4.30 9.86 12.71
N VAL A 124 -3.68 10.51 11.72
CA VAL A 124 -4.38 11.44 10.81
C VAL A 124 -5.28 10.67 9.85
N LEU A 125 -4.85 9.47 9.43
CA LEU A 125 -5.66 8.56 8.62
C LEU A 125 -6.09 7.35 9.45
N ARG A 126 -7.35 6.93 9.26
CA ARG A 126 -7.83 5.63 9.75
C ARG A 126 -7.01 4.51 9.11
N ALA A 127 -6.74 3.44 9.87
CA ALA A 127 -5.94 2.33 9.36
C ALA A 127 -6.50 1.70 8.08
N ASP A 128 -7.84 1.59 7.98
CA ASP A 128 -8.53 1.11 6.78
C ASP A 128 -8.24 1.97 5.55
N SER A 129 -8.29 3.29 5.72
CA SER A 129 -8.02 4.26 4.67
C SER A 129 -6.54 4.27 4.27
N ALA A 130 -5.64 4.16 5.25
CA ALA A 130 -4.20 4.06 4.98
C ALA A 130 -3.86 2.77 4.21
N LEU A 131 -4.46 1.64 4.58
CA LEU A 131 -4.29 0.38 3.86
C LEU A 131 -4.86 0.45 2.44
N ALA A 132 -6.08 0.99 2.28
CA ALA A 132 -6.68 1.18 0.98
C ALA A 132 -5.82 2.08 0.08
N ALA A 133 -5.32 3.20 0.62
CA ALA A 133 -4.42 4.10 -0.09
C ALA A 133 -3.12 3.39 -0.50
N ALA A 134 -2.52 2.57 0.37
CA ALA A 134 -1.32 1.82 0.05
C ALA A 134 -1.55 0.79 -1.06
N VAL A 135 -2.71 0.11 -1.05
CA VAL A 135 -3.09 -0.86 -2.07
C VAL A 135 -3.36 -0.18 -3.42
N LEU A 136 -4.00 0.99 -3.44
CA LEU A 136 -4.30 1.75 -4.65
C LEU A 136 -3.09 2.49 -5.23
N ALA A 137 -2.14 2.89 -4.38
CA ALA A 137 -0.90 3.54 -4.81
C ALA A 137 -0.09 2.65 -5.77
N VAL A 138 -0.07 1.33 -5.56
CA VAL A 138 0.68 0.40 -6.41
C VAL A 138 0.20 0.42 -7.88
N PRO A 139 -1.07 0.10 -8.19
CA PRO A 139 -1.55 0.17 -9.57
C PRO A 139 -1.56 1.59 -10.12
N SER A 140 -1.82 2.62 -9.30
CA SER A 140 -1.72 4.04 -9.73
C SER A 140 -0.33 4.36 -10.27
N TRP A 141 0.74 4.05 -9.52
CA TRP A 141 2.11 4.28 -9.95
C TRP A 141 2.55 3.40 -11.12
N ILE A 142 2.08 2.15 -11.20
CA ILE A 142 2.33 1.28 -12.36
C ILE A 142 1.72 1.88 -13.62
N LEU A 143 0.45 2.30 -13.56
CA LEU A 143 -0.23 2.92 -14.69
C LEU A 143 0.43 4.25 -15.08
N GLY A 144 0.86 5.05 -14.10
CA GLY A 144 1.63 6.27 -14.34
C GLY A 144 2.94 6.01 -15.08
N ALA A 145 3.68 4.97 -14.69
CA ALA A 145 4.91 4.55 -15.37
C ALA A 145 4.66 4.12 -16.81
N VAL A 146 3.62 3.31 -17.04
CA VAL A 146 3.24 2.86 -18.39
C VAL A 146 2.73 4.01 -19.24
N ALA A 147 1.98 4.95 -18.65
CA ALA A 147 1.55 6.17 -19.33
C ALA A 147 2.75 7.01 -19.77
N ALA A 148 3.75 7.20 -18.90
CA ALA A 148 4.95 7.94 -19.27
C ALA A 148 5.75 7.25 -20.39
N ALA A 149 5.84 5.93 -20.37
CA ALA A 149 6.44 5.19 -21.49
C ALA A 149 5.66 5.38 -22.80
N ALA A 150 4.32 5.34 -22.74
CA ALA A 150 3.46 5.60 -23.90
C ALA A 150 3.63 7.03 -24.44
N TRP A 151 3.79 8.01 -23.55
CA TRP A 151 4.09 9.39 -23.92
C TRP A 151 5.43 9.51 -24.65
N SER A 152 6.50 8.94 -24.07
CA SER A 152 7.84 8.99 -24.66
C SER A 152 7.87 8.38 -26.06
N ILE A 153 7.28 7.19 -26.24
CA ILE A 153 7.22 6.54 -27.56
C ILE A 153 6.41 7.37 -28.56
N GLY A 154 5.27 7.94 -28.12
CA GLY A 154 4.46 8.81 -28.99
C GLY A 154 5.17 10.09 -29.41
N PHE A 155 6.11 10.58 -28.59
CA PHE A 155 6.97 11.72 -28.91
C PHE A 155 8.00 11.33 -29.98
N ASP A 156 8.69 10.19 -29.80
CA ASP A 156 9.66 9.68 -30.76
C ASP A 156 9.01 9.38 -32.14
N GLU A 157 7.81 8.78 -32.15
CA GLU A 157 7.03 8.55 -33.37
C GLU A 157 6.70 9.87 -34.09
N ALA A 158 6.35 10.91 -33.35
CA ALA A 158 6.02 12.22 -33.92
C ALA A 158 7.26 12.90 -34.51
N ASP A 159 8.41 12.82 -33.84
CA ASP A 159 9.69 13.35 -34.33
C ASP A 159 10.19 12.62 -35.58
N ALA A 160 9.93 11.31 -35.67
CA ALA A 160 10.24 10.50 -36.84
C ALA A 160 9.27 10.71 -38.02
N GLY A 161 8.15 11.41 -37.80
CA GLY A 161 7.09 11.57 -38.80
C GLY A 161 6.29 10.30 -39.05
N GLU A 162 6.29 9.36 -38.10
CA GLU A 162 5.58 8.10 -38.18
C GLU A 162 4.12 8.21 -37.72
N SER A 163 3.28 7.25 -38.12
CA SER A 163 1.92 7.15 -37.62
C SER A 163 1.91 6.63 -36.19
N ARG A 164 1.06 7.20 -35.32
CA ARG A 164 0.94 6.77 -33.92
C ARG A 164 0.60 5.30 -33.78
N SER A 165 1.34 4.59 -32.93
CA SER A 165 1.02 3.21 -32.55
C SER A 165 -0.19 3.09 -31.63
N ALA A 166 -0.70 1.87 -31.48
CA ALA A 166 -1.75 1.54 -30.51
C ALA A 166 -1.31 1.80 -29.06
N PHE A 167 0.00 1.69 -28.77
CA PHE A 167 0.53 1.92 -27.43
C PHE A 167 0.61 3.41 -27.11
N SER A 168 1.19 4.23 -28.00
CA SER A 168 1.28 5.67 -27.79
C SER A 168 -0.10 6.34 -27.73
N SER A 169 -1.07 5.84 -28.51
CA SER A 169 -2.47 6.31 -28.45
C SER A 169 -3.19 5.97 -27.14
N ALA A 170 -2.71 5.01 -26.35
CA ALA A 170 -3.30 4.65 -25.05
C ALA A 170 -2.90 5.62 -23.91
N PHE A 171 -1.96 6.55 -24.14
CA PHE A 171 -1.43 7.47 -23.11
C PHE A 171 -2.53 8.11 -22.24
N ALA A 172 -3.51 8.76 -22.86
CA ALA A 172 -4.53 9.52 -22.14
C ALA A 172 -5.39 8.62 -21.22
N ALA A 173 -5.71 7.42 -21.69
CA ALA A 173 -6.48 6.46 -20.91
C ALA A 173 -5.68 5.92 -19.72
N LEU A 174 -4.40 5.60 -19.93
CA LEU A 174 -3.49 5.14 -18.88
C LEU A 174 -3.24 6.23 -17.82
N ALA A 175 -3.00 7.46 -18.26
CA ALA A 175 -2.79 8.61 -17.38
C ALA A 175 -4.05 8.91 -16.54
N LEU A 176 -5.23 8.87 -17.16
CA LEU A 176 -6.49 9.07 -16.46
C LEU A 176 -6.74 7.95 -15.44
N ALA A 177 -6.49 6.69 -15.81
CA ALA A 177 -6.63 5.57 -14.90
C ALA A 177 -5.66 5.65 -13.72
N ALA A 178 -4.42 6.08 -13.95
CA ALA A 178 -3.45 6.35 -12.87
C ALA A 178 -3.95 7.43 -11.90
N TRP A 179 -4.58 8.48 -12.43
CA TRP A 179 -5.06 9.62 -11.63
C TRP A 179 -6.32 9.32 -10.80
N LEU A 180 -7.16 8.41 -11.28
CA LEU A 180 -8.43 8.06 -10.62
C LEU A 180 -8.30 6.97 -9.55
N LEU A 181 -7.16 6.27 -9.49
CA LEU A 181 -6.82 5.29 -8.45
C LEU A 181 -6.13 5.97 -7.27
#